data_AF-A0A3D5MQV5-F1
#
_entry.id   AF-A0A3D5MQV5-F1
#
_cell.length_a   1.000
_cell.length_b   1.000
_cell.length_c   1.000
_cell.angle_alpha   90.00
_cell.angle_beta   90.00
_cell.angle_gamma   90.00
#
_symmetry.space_group_name_H-M   'P 1'
#
loop_
_entity.id
_entity.type
_entity.pdbx_description
1 polymer ?
#
loop_
_entity_poly.entity_id
_entity_poly.type
_entity_poly.pdbx_seq_one_letter_code
_entity_poly.pdbx_strand_id
1 'polypeptide(L)'
;MIGKIVDAPYVKILSEGQIIDAKYSFTPVFTSETTVKYVENGLEKNLGSQNTAYIRKNAVNSSQNTYVEFNNIGYHNGRKIGMRVVPTEFSGDEFQIVVKNTPVNGVGTLGDYQPGSIKNTPSGLAPTLEYKFFYGDTEEPAEISGHFNMGQLDLQEWLAFYPESNIVDSLVVGNNVLNEIELPNGAVTGAVTGVARQSTDGNTVSLNDPRNTFSVTFGPTTKVKLKAGAERSGSTGSTIGFSRLFPGSFSDPDPFKQVEDKKLEDKKANFVVTQLLPNRAVDNKYNNFLFEDKIEEILNIDNVKVYNGLGADVSTSFDIKIVGQNITATAKSNFLSDMNNYGQYYKMRIETTLKDNLSN
;
A
#
# COMPACT_ATOMS: atom_id res chain seq x y z
N MET A 1 0.23 10.46 -32.79
CA MET A 1 0.25 9.08 -33.34
C MET A 1 0.07 8.18 -32.14
N ILE A 2 -0.98 7.34 -32.09
CA ILE A 2 -1.28 6.50 -30.91
C ILE A 2 -0.17 5.46 -30.80
N GLY A 3 0.68 5.54 -29.78
CA GLY A 3 1.73 4.56 -29.57
C GLY A 3 1.11 3.18 -29.39
N LYS A 4 1.62 2.22 -30.17
CA LYS A 4 1.26 0.82 -30.04
C LYS A 4 1.75 0.33 -28.69
N ILE A 5 0.87 -0.26 -27.88
CA ILE A 5 1.29 -1.24 -26.87
C ILE A 5 1.98 -2.34 -27.66
N VAL A 6 3.31 -2.37 -27.61
CA VAL A 6 4.10 -3.43 -28.22
C VAL A 6 3.74 -4.72 -27.51
N ASP A 7 3.49 -5.78 -28.29
CA ASP A 7 3.08 -7.12 -27.89
C ASP A 7 3.96 -7.64 -26.72
N ALA A 8 3.56 -7.30 -25.48
CA ALA A 8 4.33 -7.56 -24.27
C ALA A 8 3.56 -8.63 -23.48
N PRO A 9 4.08 -9.88 -23.41
CA PRO A 9 3.35 -11.02 -22.86
C PRO A 9 2.98 -10.90 -21.36
N TYR A 10 3.52 -9.90 -20.66
CA TYR A 10 3.30 -9.64 -19.23
C TYR A 10 2.47 -8.38 -18.94
N VAL A 11 1.98 -7.69 -19.99
CA VAL A 11 1.05 -6.57 -19.85
C VAL A 11 -0.35 -7.11 -19.98
N LYS A 12 -1.08 -7.10 -18.87
CA LYS A 12 -2.52 -7.32 -18.90
C LYS A 12 -3.18 -5.97 -18.88
N ILE A 13 -3.77 -5.60 -20.01
CA ILE A 13 -4.82 -4.58 -20.01
C ILE A 13 -5.97 -5.19 -19.22
N LEU A 14 -6.27 -4.62 -18.06
CA LEU A 14 -7.41 -5.08 -17.28
C LEU A 14 -8.67 -4.84 -18.12
N SER A 15 -9.30 -5.94 -18.53
CA SER A 15 -10.62 -5.85 -19.17
C SER A 15 -11.64 -5.34 -18.14
N GLU A 16 -12.61 -4.57 -18.61
CA GLU A 16 -13.72 -4.09 -17.78
C GLU A 16 -14.38 -5.27 -17.04
N GLY A 17 -14.52 -5.16 -15.72
CA GLY A 17 -15.07 -6.23 -14.87
C GLY A 17 -14.10 -7.35 -14.44
N GLN A 18 -12.83 -7.35 -14.87
CA GLN A 18 -11.86 -8.35 -14.43
C GLN A 18 -11.60 -8.28 -12.92
N ILE A 19 -11.64 -9.45 -12.26
CA ILE A 19 -11.35 -9.60 -10.83
C ILE A 19 -9.99 -10.30 -10.67
N ILE A 20 -9.12 -9.71 -9.87
CA ILE A 20 -7.80 -10.22 -9.51
C ILE A 20 -7.90 -10.99 -8.20
N ASP A 21 -7.15 -12.09 -8.08
CA ASP A 21 -7.10 -12.94 -6.88
C ASP A 21 -6.73 -12.13 -5.62
N ALA A 22 -7.48 -12.37 -4.54
CA ALA A 22 -7.32 -11.74 -3.22
C ALA A 22 -5.90 -11.87 -2.65
N LYS A 23 -5.15 -12.91 -3.02
CA LYS A 23 -3.75 -13.05 -2.58
C LYS A 23 -2.85 -11.88 -3.04
N TYR A 24 -3.24 -11.15 -4.08
CA TYR A 24 -2.55 -9.96 -4.56
C TYR A 24 -3.11 -8.65 -3.98
N SER A 25 -4.14 -8.69 -3.14
CA SER A 25 -4.82 -7.49 -2.63
C SER A 25 -4.00 -6.74 -1.57
N PHE A 26 -2.94 -7.33 -1.03
CA PHE A 26 -2.03 -6.64 -0.12
C PHE A 26 -1.29 -5.52 -0.87
N THR A 27 -1.36 -4.33 -0.31
CA THR A 27 -0.49 -3.20 -0.62
C THR A 27 -0.14 -2.54 0.71
N PRO A 28 1.06 -1.94 0.88
CA PRO A 28 1.33 -1.13 2.05
C PRO A 28 0.27 -0.02 2.20
N VAL A 29 -0.37 0.04 3.36
CA VAL A 29 -1.34 1.08 3.75
C VAL A 29 -0.86 1.74 5.03
N PHE A 30 -0.74 3.06 4.99
CA PHE A 30 -0.28 3.84 6.13
C PHE A 30 -1.49 4.24 6.97
N THR A 31 -1.43 3.86 8.24
CA THR A 31 -2.50 4.03 9.22
C THR A 31 -2.04 4.96 10.34
N SER A 32 -2.95 5.33 11.23
CA SER A 32 -2.55 6.04 12.46
C SER A 32 -1.65 5.21 13.38
N GLU A 33 -1.61 3.89 13.18
CA GLU A 33 -0.75 2.95 13.90
C GLU A 33 0.59 2.70 13.19
N THR A 34 0.81 3.26 12.01
CA THR A 34 2.06 3.08 11.27
C THR A 34 3.15 3.92 11.91
N THR A 35 4.23 3.28 12.34
CA THR A 35 5.42 3.97 12.87
C THR A 35 6.54 3.96 11.83
N VAL A 36 7.38 4.98 11.87
CA VAL A 36 8.43 5.18 10.87
C VAL A 36 9.75 5.45 11.55
N LYS A 37 10.80 4.79 11.06
CA LYS A 37 12.17 4.90 11.54
C LYS A 37 13.10 5.14 10.38
N TYR A 38 14.00 6.11 10.51
CA TYR A 38 15.09 6.35 9.55
C TYR A 38 16.41 5.91 10.17
N VAL A 39 17.14 5.02 9.49
CA VAL A 39 18.47 4.58 9.89
C VAL A 39 19.45 4.93 8.78
N GLU A 40 20.57 5.55 9.15
CA GLU A 40 21.68 5.88 8.26
C GLU A 40 22.96 5.27 8.83
N ASN A 41 23.60 4.37 8.08
CA ASN A 41 24.83 3.67 8.48
C ASN A 41 24.72 2.97 9.86
N GLY A 42 23.56 2.36 10.14
CA GLY A 42 23.28 1.67 11.41
C GLY A 42 22.93 2.58 12.58
N LEU A 43 22.88 3.90 12.38
CA LEU A 43 22.49 4.86 13.40
C LEU A 43 21.11 5.43 13.09
N GLU A 44 20.22 5.41 14.08
CA GLU A 44 18.90 6.04 13.96
C GLU A 44 19.06 7.56 13.79
N LYS A 45 18.29 8.12 12.86
CA LYS A 45 18.28 9.53 12.51
C LYS A 45 16.86 10.07 12.62
N ASN A 46 16.75 11.35 12.95
CA ASN A 46 15.49 12.07 12.85
C ASN A 46 15.13 12.30 11.38
N LEU A 47 13.83 12.20 11.07
CA LEU A 47 13.30 12.71 9.81
C LEU A 47 13.45 14.24 9.79
N GLY A 48 13.78 14.78 8.61
CA GLY A 48 13.81 16.22 8.40
C GLY A 48 12.42 16.82 8.16
N SER A 49 12.39 18.03 7.61
CA SER A 49 11.15 18.73 7.27
C SER A 49 10.22 17.89 6.40
N GLN A 50 8.90 18.01 6.61
CA GLN A 50 7.87 17.25 5.90
C GLN A 50 8.02 15.72 6.04
N ASN A 51 8.57 15.25 7.17
CA ASN A 51 8.83 13.83 7.44
C ASN A 51 9.69 13.17 6.34
N THR A 52 10.78 13.83 5.96
CA THR A 52 11.64 13.37 4.86
C THR A 52 12.90 12.70 5.39
N ALA A 53 13.22 11.50 4.89
CA ALA A 53 14.53 10.90 5.05
C ALA A 53 15.45 11.35 3.90
N TYR A 54 16.58 11.94 4.25
CA TYR A 54 17.59 12.44 3.30
C TYR A 54 18.73 11.44 3.23
N ILE A 55 18.80 10.68 2.14
CA ILE A 55 19.76 9.60 1.97
C ILE A 55 20.88 10.08 1.06
N ARG A 56 22.08 10.22 1.64
CA ARG A 56 23.27 10.68 0.93
C ARG A 56 24.01 9.52 0.29
N LYS A 57 24.80 9.82 -0.75
CA LYS A 57 25.65 8.85 -1.46
C LYS A 57 26.45 7.94 -0.52
N ASN A 58 27.12 8.54 0.46
CA ASN A 58 28.01 7.84 1.39
C ASN A 58 27.26 6.98 2.43
N ALA A 59 25.92 7.07 2.47
CA ALA A 59 25.09 6.21 3.29
C ALA A 59 24.68 4.93 2.56
N VAL A 60 24.75 4.90 1.22
CA VAL A 60 24.47 3.70 0.43
C VAL A 60 25.71 2.82 0.44
N ASN A 61 25.61 1.67 1.10
CA ASN A 61 26.74 0.77 1.30
C ASN A 61 26.32 -0.70 1.17
N SER A 62 27.31 -1.57 1.00
CA SER A 62 27.11 -3.01 0.85
C SER A 62 26.53 -3.69 2.09
N SER A 63 26.65 -3.08 3.26
CA SER A 63 26.11 -3.61 4.53
C SER A 63 24.61 -3.39 4.68
N GLN A 64 23.98 -2.61 3.79
CA GLN A 64 22.53 -2.38 3.76
C GLN A 64 21.94 -1.89 5.10
N ASN A 65 22.74 -1.17 5.89
CA ASN A 65 22.38 -0.63 7.20
C ASN A 65 21.83 0.81 7.14
N THR A 66 21.53 1.30 5.94
CA THR A 66 20.79 2.54 5.70
C THR A 66 19.43 2.16 5.14
N TYR A 67 18.35 2.59 5.77
CA TYR A 67 16.99 2.28 5.35
C TYR A 67 15.96 3.21 6.00
N VAL A 68 14.78 3.28 5.39
CA VAL A 68 13.56 3.77 6.03
C VAL A 68 12.67 2.58 6.34
N GLU A 69 12.34 2.39 7.61
CA GLU A 69 11.48 1.32 8.08
C GLU A 69 10.09 1.85 8.39
N PHE A 70 9.09 1.12 7.92
CA PHE A 70 7.68 1.36 8.15
C PHE A 70 7.11 0.13 8.86
N ASN A 71 6.65 0.30 10.10
CA ASN A 71 6.01 -0.77 10.85
C ASN A 71 4.49 -0.64 10.78
N ASN A 72 3.79 -1.77 10.77
CA ASN A 72 2.33 -1.82 10.78
C ASN A 72 1.71 -1.14 9.54
N ILE A 73 2.11 -1.62 8.36
CA ILE A 73 1.67 -1.13 7.03
C ILE A 73 0.57 -2.01 6.42
N GLY A 74 -0.07 -2.88 7.21
CA GLY A 74 -1.09 -3.79 6.75
C GLY A 74 -0.93 -5.19 7.35
N TYR A 75 -1.73 -6.11 6.84
CA TYR A 75 -1.82 -7.48 7.34
C TYR A 75 -1.70 -8.49 6.21
N HIS A 76 -0.97 -9.56 6.47
CA HIS A 76 -0.91 -10.74 5.61
C HIS A 76 -1.12 -11.98 6.47
N ASN A 77 -2.14 -12.79 6.14
CA ASN A 77 -2.55 -13.96 6.92
C ASN A 77 -2.73 -13.65 8.42
N GLY A 78 -3.37 -12.52 8.75
CA GLY A 78 -3.65 -12.07 10.11
C GLY A 78 -2.44 -11.56 10.91
N ARG A 79 -1.24 -11.55 10.32
CA ARG A 79 -0.02 -11.02 10.94
C ARG A 79 0.27 -9.61 10.43
N LYS A 80 0.71 -8.74 11.34
CA LYS A 80 1.14 -7.37 11.01
C LYS A 80 2.39 -7.44 10.13
N ILE A 81 2.42 -6.61 9.10
CA ILE A 81 3.56 -6.51 8.18
C ILE A 81 4.25 -5.17 8.37
N GLY A 82 5.58 -5.22 8.38
CA GLY A 82 6.47 -4.07 8.23
C GLY A 82 7.23 -4.11 6.91
N MET A 83 7.85 -2.99 6.55
CA MET A 83 8.64 -2.86 5.33
C MET A 83 9.86 -1.96 5.54
N ARG A 84 11.04 -2.41 5.10
CA ARG A 84 12.25 -1.59 5.00
C ARG A 84 12.46 -1.22 3.54
N VAL A 85 12.60 0.08 3.28
CA VAL A 85 13.05 0.61 1.99
C VAL A 85 14.55 0.83 2.08
N VAL A 86 15.30 -0.03 1.39
CA VAL A 86 16.76 -0.13 1.47
C VAL A 86 17.36 0.33 0.14
N PRO A 87 18.09 1.46 0.09
CA PRO A 87 18.93 1.77 -1.06
C PRO A 87 20.06 0.75 -1.22
N THR A 88 20.19 0.24 -2.44
CA THR A 88 21.23 -0.73 -2.79
C THR A 88 22.25 -0.16 -3.75
N GLU A 89 21.85 0.78 -4.60
CA GLU A 89 22.72 1.47 -5.54
C GLU A 89 22.26 2.92 -5.69
N PHE A 90 23.17 3.88 -5.71
CA PHE A 90 22.89 5.28 -6.00
C PHE A 90 24.19 6.00 -6.37
N SER A 91 24.16 6.80 -7.44
CA SER A 91 25.35 7.50 -7.97
C SER A 91 25.31 9.02 -7.75
N GLY A 92 24.17 9.59 -7.37
CA GLY A 92 24.01 11.02 -7.06
C GLY A 92 24.50 11.40 -5.66
N ASP A 93 24.36 12.67 -5.28
CA ASP A 93 24.82 13.18 -3.97
C ASP A 93 23.84 12.87 -2.84
N GLU A 94 22.54 13.03 -3.10
CA GLU A 94 21.45 12.77 -2.16
C GLU A 94 20.15 12.46 -2.91
N PHE A 95 19.34 11.55 -2.38
CA PHE A 95 17.94 11.40 -2.76
C PHE A 95 17.06 11.37 -1.50
N GLN A 96 15.77 11.61 -1.69
CA GLN A 96 14.82 11.74 -0.58
C GLN A 96 13.81 10.60 -0.59
N ILE A 97 13.43 10.11 0.59
CA ILE A 97 12.23 9.31 0.80
C ILE A 97 11.28 10.12 1.67
N VAL A 98 10.21 10.62 1.07
CA VAL A 98 9.22 11.46 1.77
C VAL A 98 8.13 10.61 2.39
N VAL A 99 8.00 10.67 3.72
CA VAL A 99 6.98 9.93 4.48
C VAL A 99 5.75 10.83 4.64
N LYS A 100 4.84 10.80 3.66
CA LYS A 100 3.62 11.62 3.75
C LYS A 100 2.58 10.94 4.64
N ASN A 101 2.20 11.61 5.73
CA ASN A 101 1.08 11.21 6.59
C ASN A 101 -0.02 12.29 6.65
N THR A 102 -0.02 13.23 5.69
CA THR A 102 -0.97 14.34 5.63
C THR A 102 -1.55 14.51 4.23
N PRO A 103 -2.88 14.73 4.10
CA PRO A 103 -3.49 15.19 2.85
C PRO A 103 -2.79 16.47 2.39
N VAL A 104 -2.41 16.56 1.11
CA VAL A 104 -1.77 17.77 0.58
C VAL A 104 -2.83 18.88 0.44
N ASN A 105 -2.54 20.06 0.99
CA ASN A 105 -3.44 21.22 1.04
C ASN A 105 -3.97 21.66 -0.34
N GLY A 106 -5.29 21.90 -0.42
CA GLY A 106 -5.84 23.02 -1.20
C GLY A 106 -6.72 22.70 -2.41
N VAL A 107 -6.85 21.45 -2.82
CA VAL A 107 -7.89 20.99 -3.76
C VAL A 107 -8.37 19.64 -3.23
N GLY A 108 -9.68 19.41 -3.19
CA GLY A 108 -10.30 18.22 -2.59
C GLY A 108 -9.97 16.93 -3.35
N THR A 109 -8.76 16.43 -3.16
CA THR A 109 -8.25 15.19 -3.73
C THR A 109 -7.62 14.37 -2.62
N LEU A 110 -8.28 13.25 -2.30
CA LEU A 110 -7.68 11.96 -1.97
C LEU A 110 -6.35 12.06 -1.20
N GLY A 111 -6.37 11.78 0.11
CA GLY A 111 -5.15 11.66 0.90
C GLY A 111 -4.23 10.59 0.32
N ASP A 112 -3.23 11.01 -0.44
CA ASP A 112 -2.17 10.19 -0.99
C ASP A 112 -1.28 9.69 0.14
N TYR A 113 -1.66 8.56 0.75
CA TYR A 113 -0.83 7.80 1.68
C TYR A 113 0.20 6.99 0.88
N GLN A 114 1.23 7.69 0.39
CA GLN A 114 2.26 7.09 -0.45
C GLN A 114 3.38 6.47 0.41
N PRO A 115 3.76 5.20 0.20
CA PRO A 115 5.03 4.66 0.71
C PRO A 115 6.25 5.37 0.12
N GLY A 116 6.62 6.53 0.67
CA GLY A 116 7.75 7.27 0.15
C GLY A 116 7.45 7.93 -1.19
N SER A 117 8.02 9.10 -1.41
CA SER A 117 8.23 9.59 -2.77
C SER A 117 9.72 9.82 -3.00
N ILE A 118 10.27 9.33 -4.12
CA ILE A 118 11.68 9.55 -4.48
C ILE A 118 11.78 10.90 -5.19
N LYS A 119 12.65 11.81 -4.71
CA LYS A 119 12.91 13.12 -5.34
C LYS A 119 14.34 13.28 -5.84
N ASN A 120 14.51 14.11 -6.89
CA ASN A 120 15.78 14.59 -7.45
C ASN A 120 16.67 13.53 -8.12
N THR A 121 16.14 12.82 -9.11
CA THR A 121 16.89 11.80 -9.86
C THR A 121 17.07 12.18 -11.34
N PRO A 122 18.03 13.06 -11.70
CA PRO A 122 18.43 13.25 -13.09
C PRO A 122 18.80 11.91 -13.76
N SER A 123 18.67 11.85 -15.08
CA SER A 123 19.02 10.68 -15.90
C SER A 123 20.40 10.11 -15.52
N GLY A 124 20.45 8.86 -15.07
CA GLY A 124 21.68 8.16 -14.67
C GLY A 124 22.03 8.18 -13.17
N LEU A 125 21.28 8.93 -12.34
CA LEU A 125 21.47 9.00 -10.88
C LEU A 125 20.37 8.31 -10.07
N ALA A 126 19.45 7.59 -10.71
CA ALA A 126 18.34 6.89 -10.08
C ALA A 126 18.79 5.87 -9.02
N PRO A 127 18.24 5.88 -7.79
CA PRO A 127 18.52 4.87 -6.80
C PRO A 127 17.84 3.55 -7.16
N THR A 128 18.54 2.45 -6.91
CA THR A 128 17.95 1.10 -6.86
C THR A 128 17.54 0.82 -5.41
N LEU A 129 16.27 0.53 -5.18
CA LEU A 129 15.67 0.31 -3.87
C LEU A 129 15.16 -1.12 -3.72
N GLU A 130 15.37 -1.72 -2.56
CA GLU A 130 14.70 -2.94 -2.12
C GLU A 130 13.64 -2.62 -1.07
N TYR A 131 12.41 -3.03 -1.32
CA TYR A 131 11.28 -2.98 -0.41
C TYR A 131 11.19 -4.34 0.27
N LYS A 132 11.83 -4.49 1.42
CA LYS A 132 11.93 -5.76 2.16
C LYS A 132 10.81 -5.88 3.18
N PHE A 133 10.03 -6.94 3.13
CA PHE A 133 8.92 -7.19 4.04
C PHE A 133 9.35 -8.04 5.22
N PHE A 134 8.78 -7.74 6.38
CA PHE A 134 9.02 -8.48 7.62
C PHE A 134 7.75 -8.57 8.47
N TYR A 135 7.66 -9.59 9.30
CA TYR A 135 6.57 -9.69 10.26
C TYR A 135 6.82 -8.74 11.43
N GLY A 136 5.83 -7.91 11.76
CA GLY A 136 5.98 -6.86 12.77
C GLY A 136 6.16 -7.35 14.20
N ASP A 137 5.87 -8.63 14.47
CA ASP A 137 6.03 -9.28 15.78
C ASP A 137 7.41 -9.96 15.96
N THR A 138 7.98 -10.55 14.90
CA THR A 138 9.25 -11.29 14.97
C THR A 138 10.42 -10.62 14.26
N GLU A 139 10.17 -9.61 13.44
CA GLU A 139 11.11 -9.01 12.48
C GLU A 139 11.70 -9.98 11.45
N GLU A 140 11.22 -11.23 11.40
CA GLU A 140 11.63 -12.20 10.41
C GLU A 140 11.13 -11.79 9.01
N PRO A 141 11.86 -12.13 7.93
CA PRO A 141 11.40 -11.89 6.57
C PRO A 141 9.99 -12.45 6.35
N ALA A 142 9.11 -11.61 5.82
CA ALA A 142 7.75 -12.00 5.49
C ALA A 142 7.65 -12.28 3.99
N GLU A 143 7.38 -13.54 3.63
CA GLU A 143 7.07 -13.89 2.25
C GLU A 143 5.60 -13.56 1.98
N ILE A 144 5.35 -12.60 1.09
CA ILE A 144 4.02 -12.10 0.79
C ILE A 144 3.80 -11.97 -0.71
N SER A 145 2.55 -12.11 -1.15
CA SER A 145 2.08 -11.65 -2.46
C SER A 145 1.33 -10.33 -2.30
N GLY A 146 1.26 -9.53 -3.36
CA GLY A 146 0.62 -8.24 -3.28
C GLY A 146 0.66 -7.46 -4.58
N HIS A 147 0.43 -6.16 -4.48
CA HIS A 147 0.58 -5.23 -5.58
C HIS A 147 1.22 -3.93 -5.14
N PHE A 148 1.88 -3.27 -6.08
CA PHE A 148 2.23 -1.86 -5.99
C PHE A 148 1.44 -1.11 -7.03
N ASN A 149 0.89 0.04 -6.63
CA ASN A 149 0.19 0.95 -7.52
C ASN A 149 0.90 2.29 -7.45
N MET A 150 1.32 2.80 -8.62
CA MET A 150 2.27 3.90 -8.75
C MET A 150 1.66 5.00 -9.61
N GLY A 151 1.81 6.24 -9.19
CA GLY A 151 1.32 7.43 -9.89
C GLY A 151 2.43 8.46 -10.08
N GLN A 152 2.07 9.60 -10.68
CA GLN A 152 2.99 10.70 -11.00
C GLN A 152 4.13 10.28 -11.96
N LEU A 153 3.78 9.53 -13.00
CA LEU A 153 4.65 9.23 -14.14
C LEU A 153 4.34 10.18 -15.30
N ASP A 154 4.49 11.49 -15.11
CA ASP A 154 4.13 12.57 -16.05
C ASP A 154 5.28 13.43 -16.59
N LEU A 155 6.53 13.12 -16.28
CA LEU A 155 7.71 13.91 -16.66
C LEU A 155 8.85 13.04 -17.21
N GLN A 156 8.53 12.09 -18.10
CA GLN A 156 9.48 11.10 -18.61
C GLN A 156 10.13 10.29 -17.47
N GLU A 157 9.38 10.04 -16.39
CA GLU A 157 9.77 9.05 -15.40
C GLU A 157 9.73 7.65 -15.99
N TRP A 158 10.55 6.78 -15.40
CA TRP A 158 10.55 5.37 -15.65
C TRP A 158 10.74 4.57 -14.36
N LEU A 159 10.24 3.34 -14.43
CA LEU A 159 10.34 2.32 -13.41
C LEU A 159 10.98 1.09 -14.01
N ALA A 160 11.76 0.40 -13.21
CA ALA A 160 12.39 -0.86 -13.57
C ALA A 160 12.27 -1.84 -12.41
N PHE A 161 11.66 -3.00 -12.64
CA PHE A 161 11.60 -4.08 -11.66
C PHE A 161 12.65 -5.13 -11.98
N TYR A 162 13.21 -5.77 -10.97
CA TYR A 162 14.23 -6.80 -11.15
C TYR A 162 13.62 -8.20 -10.99
N PRO A 163 14.18 -9.25 -11.63
CA PRO A 163 13.64 -10.62 -11.61
C PRO A 163 13.34 -11.17 -10.20
N GLU A 164 14.15 -10.81 -9.20
CA GLU A 164 13.94 -11.19 -7.80
C GLU A 164 12.67 -10.62 -7.15
N SER A 165 11.97 -9.70 -7.82
CA SER A 165 10.73 -9.10 -7.34
C SER A 165 9.50 -9.98 -7.56
N ASN A 166 9.65 -11.10 -8.29
CA ASN A 166 8.56 -12.02 -8.61
C ASN A 166 7.31 -11.31 -9.20
N ILE A 167 7.52 -10.36 -10.11
CA ILE A 167 6.42 -9.67 -10.79
C ILE A 167 5.66 -10.67 -11.65
N VAL A 168 4.34 -10.74 -11.44
CA VAL A 168 3.43 -11.67 -12.13
C VAL A 168 2.74 -10.98 -13.29
N ASP A 169 2.15 -9.81 -13.02
CA ASP A 169 1.40 -9.04 -14.01
C ASP A 169 1.76 -7.56 -13.90
N SER A 170 1.88 -6.89 -15.05
CA SER A 170 1.86 -5.43 -15.16
C SER A 170 0.47 -5.00 -15.63
N LEU A 171 -0.17 -4.13 -14.86
CA LEU A 171 -1.54 -3.69 -15.02
C LEU A 171 -1.56 -2.20 -15.34
N VAL A 172 -2.27 -1.86 -16.42
CA VAL A 172 -2.31 -0.50 -16.96
C VAL A 172 -3.77 -0.15 -17.18
N VAL A 173 -4.18 1.05 -16.78
CA VAL A 173 -5.54 1.55 -17.02
C VAL A 173 -5.52 2.88 -17.77
N GLY A 174 -6.47 3.04 -18.69
CA GLY A 174 -6.72 4.25 -19.46
C GLY A 174 -6.11 4.28 -20.87
N ASN A 175 -6.45 5.35 -21.63
CA ASN A 175 -5.89 5.67 -22.96
C ASN A 175 -4.41 6.11 -22.90
N ASN A 176 -3.70 5.77 -21.83
CA ASN A 176 -2.32 6.16 -21.65
C ASN A 176 -1.44 5.32 -22.56
N VAL A 177 -0.68 6.02 -23.39
CA VAL A 177 0.32 5.41 -24.26
C VAL A 177 1.53 5.10 -23.38
N LEU A 178 1.66 3.85 -22.94
CA LEU A 178 2.98 3.33 -22.56
C LEU A 178 3.77 3.18 -23.86
N ASN A 179 4.79 4.01 -24.03
CA ASN A 179 5.55 4.02 -25.29
C ASN A 179 6.48 2.81 -25.41
N GLU A 180 6.99 2.26 -24.30
CA GLU A 180 8.01 1.22 -24.35
C GLU A 180 8.11 0.46 -23.03
N ILE A 181 7.92 -0.86 -23.09
CA ILE A 181 8.33 -1.80 -22.04
C ILE A 181 9.53 -2.54 -22.61
N GLU A 182 10.73 -2.11 -22.23
CA GLU A 182 11.94 -2.84 -22.58
C GLU A 182 12.01 -4.10 -21.72
N LEU A 183 11.95 -5.26 -22.39
CA LEU A 183 12.26 -6.55 -21.79
C LEU A 183 13.76 -6.83 -21.95
N PRO A 184 14.36 -7.60 -21.04
CA PRO A 184 15.79 -7.84 -21.10
C PRO A 184 16.06 -8.81 -22.25
N ASN A 185 16.40 -8.26 -23.41
CA ASN A 185 17.32 -8.83 -24.41
C ASN A 185 17.65 -7.77 -25.47
N GLY A 186 18.45 -6.77 -25.09
CA GLY A 186 19.09 -5.90 -26.07
C GLY A 186 19.45 -4.50 -25.60
N ALA A 187 20.37 -4.42 -24.62
CA ALA A 187 21.16 -3.23 -24.29
C ALA A 187 20.51 -2.11 -23.43
N VAL A 188 20.25 -2.41 -22.15
CA VAL A 188 20.76 -1.61 -21.03
C VAL A 188 21.19 -2.59 -19.92
N THR A 189 22.37 -2.39 -19.35
CA THR A 189 23.03 -3.29 -18.39
C THR A 189 22.19 -3.53 -17.13
N GLY A 190 21.79 -4.80 -16.90
CA GLY A 190 21.11 -5.27 -15.68
C GLY A 190 19.63 -5.61 -15.96
N ALA A 191 19.22 -6.84 -15.68
CA ALA A 191 17.89 -7.35 -16.02
C ALA A 191 16.75 -6.51 -15.41
N VAL A 192 16.00 -5.80 -16.27
CA VAL A 192 14.78 -5.05 -15.96
C VAL A 192 13.59 -5.80 -16.57
N THR A 193 12.55 -6.11 -15.81
CA THR A 193 11.36 -6.84 -16.27
C THR A 193 10.24 -5.93 -16.81
N GLY A 194 10.48 -4.62 -16.91
CA GLY A 194 9.62 -3.69 -17.65
C GLY A 194 9.97 -2.22 -17.38
N VAL A 195 9.76 -1.36 -18.38
CA VAL A 195 9.92 0.11 -18.32
C VAL A 195 8.55 0.75 -18.61
N ALA A 196 8.19 1.84 -17.94
CA ALA A 196 6.99 2.63 -18.26
C ALA A 196 7.43 4.07 -18.57
N ARG A 197 7.08 4.62 -19.75
CA ARG A 197 7.46 5.98 -20.20
C ARG A 197 6.23 6.78 -20.69
N GLN A 198 6.14 8.07 -20.38
CA GLN A 198 5.13 9.00 -20.93
C GLN A 198 5.65 9.73 -22.20
N SER A 199 4.77 10.03 -23.16
CA SER A 199 5.06 10.72 -24.45
C SER A 199 5.33 12.23 -24.29
N THR A 200 6.16 12.77 -25.19
CA THR A 200 6.55 14.19 -25.33
C THR A 200 5.46 15.10 -25.92
N ASP A 201 4.28 14.58 -26.27
CA ASP A 201 3.31 15.28 -27.13
C ASP A 201 2.49 16.38 -26.40
N GLY A 202 2.88 16.80 -25.20
CA GLY A 202 2.52 18.09 -24.62
C GLY A 202 1.05 18.30 -24.22
N ASN A 203 0.17 17.31 -24.36
CA ASN A 203 -1.18 17.38 -23.80
C ASN A 203 -1.14 16.97 -22.32
N THR A 204 -1.15 17.97 -21.44
CA THR A 204 -1.18 17.80 -19.98
C THR A 204 -2.44 17.04 -19.56
N VAL A 205 -2.35 15.72 -19.39
CA VAL A 205 -3.37 14.96 -18.67
C VAL A 205 -3.06 15.13 -17.19
N SER A 206 -3.93 15.84 -16.46
CA SER A 206 -3.81 15.97 -15.01
C SER A 206 -3.82 14.58 -14.37
N LEU A 207 -2.70 14.17 -13.75
CA LEU A 207 -2.57 12.89 -13.06
C LEU A 207 -3.23 12.84 -11.68
N ASN A 208 -4.09 13.83 -11.36
CA ASN A 208 -5.06 13.69 -10.27
C ASN A 208 -6.19 12.69 -10.62
N ASP A 209 -6.17 12.13 -11.83
CA ASP A 209 -7.09 11.07 -12.23
C ASP A 209 -6.59 9.70 -11.73
N PRO A 210 -7.33 9.02 -10.83
CA PRO A 210 -6.99 7.68 -10.35
C PRO A 210 -6.85 6.62 -11.46
N ARG A 211 -7.29 6.94 -12.68
CA ARG A 211 -7.16 6.06 -13.85
C ARG A 211 -5.78 6.13 -14.50
N ASN A 212 -4.90 7.06 -14.11
CA ASN A 212 -3.57 7.22 -14.69
C ASN A 212 -2.46 6.67 -13.77
N THR A 213 -2.62 5.42 -13.34
CA THR A 213 -1.64 4.71 -12.52
C THR A 213 -1.00 3.55 -13.30
N PHE A 214 0.22 3.21 -12.90
CA PHE A 214 0.88 1.98 -13.29
C PHE A 214 0.85 1.04 -12.09
N SER A 215 0.27 -0.14 -12.24
CA SER A 215 0.25 -1.13 -11.16
C SER A 215 0.98 -2.40 -11.55
N VAL A 216 1.61 -3.04 -10.59
CA VAL A 216 2.18 -4.40 -10.75
C VAL A 216 1.68 -5.29 -9.63
N THR A 217 1.41 -6.55 -9.95
CA THR A 217 1.22 -7.59 -8.93
C THR A 217 2.50 -8.42 -8.82
N PHE A 218 2.84 -8.82 -7.60
CA PHE A 218 3.96 -9.70 -7.32
C PHE A 218 3.50 -10.96 -6.58
N GLY A 219 4.08 -12.09 -6.94
CA GLY A 219 3.90 -13.36 -6.26
C GLY A 219 4.66 -13.41 -4.93
N PRO A 220 4.69 -14.58 -4.26
CA PRO A 220 5.37 -14.74 -2.99
C PRO A 220 6.83 -14.28 -3.08
N THR A 221 7.19 -13.27 -2.29
CA THR A 221 8.56 -12.77 -2.17
C THR A 221 8.75 -12.08 -0.82
N THR A 222 9.98 -12.05 -0.33
CA THR A 222 10.37 -11.25 0.84
C THR A 222 10.77 -9.82 0.47
N LYS A 223 10.93 -9.53 -0.82
CA LYS A 223 11.30 -8.20 -1.29
C LYS A 223 10.84 -7.90 -2.72
N VAL A 224 10.54 -6.63 -2.97
CA VAL A 224 10.41 -6.07 -4.32
C VAL A 224 11.59 -5.14 -4.56
N LYS A 225 12.34 -5.36 -5.64
CA LYS A 225 13.46 -4.50 -6.02
C LYS A 225 13.08 -3.69 -7.25
N LEU A 226 13.18 -2.37 -7.11
CA LEU A 226 12.85 -1.44 -8.18
C LEU A 226 13.91 -0.36 -8.31
N LYS A 227 14.03 0.18 -9.52
CA LYS A 227 14.77 1.39 -9.82
C LYS A 227 13.84 2.40 -10.46
N ALA A 228 13.99 3.64 -10.05
CA ALA A 228 13.07 4.74 -10.37
C ALA A 228 13.87 5.96 -10.81
N GLY A 229 13.64 6.45 -12.02
CA GLY A 229 14.39 7.57 -12.58
C GLY A 229 13.56 8.44 -13.50
N ALA A 230 14.18 9.51 -14.00
CA ALA A 230 13.61 10.38 -15.03
C ALA A 230 14.65 10.72 -16.08
N GLU A 231 14.23 10.88 -17.34
CA GLU A 231 15.12 11.17 -18.46
C GLU A 231 15.47 12.65 -18.59
N ARG A 232 14.75 13.55 -17.90
CA ARG A 232 14.95 14.99 -18.03
C ARG A 232 16.24 15.45 -17.34
N SER A 233 17.15 16.04 -18.12
CA SER A 233 18.30 16.79 -17.64
C SER A 233 17.85 18.18 -17.15
N GLY A 234 17.62 18.35 -15.83
CA GLY A 234 17.23 19.64 -15.26
C GLY A 234 16.98 19.60 -13.74
N SER A 235 16.87 20.79 -13.11
CA SER A 235 16.73 20.99 -11.65
C SER A 235 15.34 20.63 -11.08
N THR A 236 14.40 20.17 -11.89
CA THR A 236 13.09 19.71 -11.43
C THR A 236 13.18 18.21 -11.17
N GLY A 237 13.43 17.82 -9.92
CA GLY A 237 13.40 16.42 -9.52
C GLY A 237 12.05 15.77 -9.80
N SER A 238 12.06 14.56 -10.34
CA SER A 238 10.86 13.73 -10.49
C SER A 238 10.41 13.14 -9.15
N THR A 239 9.10 12.90 -9.03
CA THR A 239 8.48 12.32 -7.84
C THR A 239 7.69 11.10 -8.24
N ILE A 240 8.17 9.91 -7.90
CA ILE A 240 7.38 8.69 -8.06
C ILE A 240 6.66 8.42 -6.75
N GLY A 241 5.33 8.39 -6.80
CA GLY A 241 4.47 8.15 -5.65
C GLY A 241 3.73 6.83 -5.75
N PHE A 242 3.53 6.17 -4.62
CA PHE A 242 2.59 5.06 -4.54
C PHE A 242 1.17 5.60 -4.29
N SER A 243 0.19 5.05 -4.99
CA SER A 243 -1.20 5.45 -4.88
C SER A 243 -2.04 4.32 -4.31
N ARG A 244 -3.01 4.65 -3.46
CA ARG A 244 -4.00 3.67 -2.98
C ARG A 244 -5.05 3.32 -4.03
N LEU A 245 -5.20 4.18 -5.04
CA LEU A 245 -6.26 4.09 -6.05
C LEU A 245 -5.87 3.10 -7.13
N PHE A 246 -6.19 1.85 -6.86
CA PHE A 246 -5.97 0.77 -7.80
C PHE A 246 -7.14 0.73 -8.80
N PRO A 247 -6.87 0.63 -10.10
CA PRO A 247 -7.90 0.82 -11.11
C PRO A 247 -8.69 -0.46 -11.46
N GLY A 248 -8.30 -1.61 -10.89
CA GLY A 248 -9.02 -2.88 -11.03
C GLY A 248 -9.80 -3.28 -9.78
N SER A 249 -10.37 -4.49 -9.84
CA SER A 249 -11.06 -5.11 -8.72
C SER A 249 -10.27 -6.30 -8.18
N PHE A 250 -10.15 -6.44 -6.86
CA PHE A 250 -9.68 -7.66 -6.21
C PHE A 250 -10.85 -8.49 -5.69
N SER A 251 -10.71 -9.81 -5.65
CA SER A 251 -11.60 -10.65 -4.86
C SER A 251 -11.34 -10.44 -3.37
N ASP A 252 -12.24 -11.00 -2.54
CA ASP A 252 -12.32 -10.64 -1.13
C ASP A 252 -11.28 -11.43 -0.32
N PRO A 253 -10.36 -10.77 0.40
CA PRO A 253 -9.49 -11.45 1.34
C PRO A 253 -10.25 -11.79 2.63
N ASP A 254 -9.85 -12.88 3.28
CA ASP A 254 -10.48 -13.32 4.52
C ASP A 254 -10.28 -12.28 5.65
N PRO A 255 -11.32 -12.00 6.45
CA PRO A 255 -11.17 -11.25 7.68
C PRO A 255 -10.39 -12.06 8.71
N PHE A 256 -9.82 -11.39 9.72
CA PHE A 256 -9.16 -12.07 10.84
C PHE A 256 -9.51 -11.42 12.18
N LYS A 257 -9.50 -12.23 13.24
CA LYS A 257 -9.87 -11.85 14.61
C LYS A 257 -8.64 -11.86 15.52
N GLN A 258 -8.51 -10.83 16.35
CA GLN A 258 -7.48 -10.70 17.39
C GLN A 258 -8.13 -10.40 18.74
N VAL A 259 -7.43 -10.70 19.82
CA VAL A 259 -7.83 -10.30 21.18
C VAL A 259 -6.90 -9.17 21.63
N GLU A 260 -7.47 -8.00 21.87
CA GLU A 260 -6.76 -6.83 22.42
C GLU A 260 -7.16 -6.68 23.89
N ASP A 261 -6.22 -6.33 24.77
CA ASP A 261 -6.49 -6.05 26.19
C ASP A 261 -7.09 -7.22 27.01
N LYS A 262 -6.30 -8.29 27.19
CA LYS A 262 -6.60 -9.31 28.20
C LYS A 262 -6.17 -8.82 29.58
N LYS A 263 -7.12 -8.39 30.40
CA LYS A 263 -6.88 -8.09 31.82
C LYS A 263 -7.80 -8.94 32.67
N LEU A 264 -7.24 -10.02 33.21
CA LEU A 264 -7.98 -10.97 34.06
C LEU A 264 -8.51 -10.30 35.33
N GLU A 265 -7.74 -9.37 35.89
CA GLU A 265 -8.10 -8.54 37.05
C GLU A 265 -9.32 -7.64 36.78
N ASP A 266 -9.45 -7.12 35.56
CA ASP A 266 -10.58 -6.30 35.14
C ASP A 266 -11.76 -7.14 34.63
N LYS A 267 -11.63 -8.48 34.60
CA LYS A 267 -12.57 -9.40 33.95
C LYS A 267 -12.91 -8.97 32.52
N LYS A 268 -11.95 -8.42 31.77
CA LYS A 268 -12.17 -7.88 30.42
C LYS A 268 -11.39 -8.64 29.35
N ALA A 269 -12.02 -8.81 28.19
CA ALA A 269 -11.42 -9.34 26.98
C ALA A 269 -12.00 -8.60 25.77
N ASN A 270 -11.24 -7.70 25.16
CA ASN A 270 -11.73 -7.01 23.96
C ASN A 270 -11.32 -7.81 22.71
N PHE A 271 -12.20 -7.85 21.73
CA PHE A 271 -11.94 -8.49 20.45
C PHE A 271 -11.88 -7.46 19.34
N VAL A 272 -11.04 -7.72 18.35
CA VAL A 272 -10.95 -6.90 17.16
C VAL A 272 -11.04 -7.80 15.94
N VAL A 273 -12.09 -7.60 15.15
CA VAL A 273 -12.21 -8.19 13.81
C VAL A 273 -11.70 -7.16 12.81
N THR A 274 -10.68 -7.54 12.05
CA THR A 274 -10.10 -6.68 11.01
C THR A 274 -10.43 -7.24 9.64
N GLN A 275 -10.88 -6.37 8.74
CA GLN A 275 -11.24 -6.73 7.37
C GLN A 275 -10.78 -5.64 6.40
N LEU A 276 -10.19 -6.04 5.28
CA LEU A 276 -9.90 -5.13 4.17
C LEU A 276 -11.19 -4.89 3.40
N LEU A 277 -11.51 -3.63 3.08
CA LEU A 277 -12.44 -3.31 1.99
C LEU A 277 -11.59 -3.18 0.72
N PRO A 278 -11.50 -4.22 -0.15
CA PRO A 278 -10.54 -4.26 -1.25
C PRO A 278 -10.85 -3.23 -2.31
N ASN A 279 -9.85 -2.80 -3.08
CA ASN A 279 -10.07 -1.92 -4.23
C ASN A 279 -11.03 -2.54 -5.25
N ARG A 280 -11.89 -1.69 -5.81
CA ARG A 280 -12.86 -2.01 -6.86
C ARG A 280 -12.82 -0.96 -7.97
N ALA A 281 -13.07 -1.38 -9.19
CA ALA A 281 -13.35 -0.44 -10.28
C ALA A 281 -14.65 0.35 -10.00
N VAL A 282 -14.78 1.55 -10.56
CA VAL A 282 -15.88 2.51 -10.27
C VAL A 282 -17.26 1.91 -10.55
N ASP A 283 -17.35 1.06 -11.56
CA ASP A 283 -18.51 0.32 -12.04
C ASP A 283 -18.76 -1.00 -11.28
N ASN A 284 -17.84 -1.42 -10.40
CA ASN A 284 -17.86 -2.71 -9.70
C ASN A 284 -17.79 -2.55 -8.16
N LYS A 285 -18.51 -1.56 -7.62
CA LYS A 285 -18.60 -1.31 -6.17
C LYS A 285 -19.40 -2.40 -5.46
N TYR A 286 -19.13 -2.61 -4.17
CA TYR A 286 -19.93 -3.53 -3.36
C TYR A 286 -21.32 -2.97 -3.10
N ASN A 287 -22.30 -3.87 -3.12
CA ASN A 287 -23.65 -3.59 -2.60
C ASN A 287 -23.76 -3.90 -1.10
N ASN A 288 -22.80 -4.65 -0.55
CA ASN A 288 -22.78 -5.04 0.85
C ASN A 288 -21.35 -5.22 1.35
N PHE A 289 -21.07 -4.78 2.56
CA PHE A 289 -19.84 -5.03 3.31
C PHE A 289 -20.24 -5.18 4.77
N LEU A 290 -19.97 -6.33 5.38
CA LEU A 290 -20.45 -6.64 6.72
C LEU A 290 -19.37 -7.30 7.54
N PHE A 291 -19.32 -6.92 8.82
CA PHE A 291 -18.66 -7.70 9.84
C PHE A 291 -19.67 -8.62 10.52
N GLU A 292 -19.23 -9.85 10.79
CA GLU A 292 -19.96 -10.86 11.56
C GLU A 292 -19.03 -11.49 12.58
N ASP A 293 -19.45 -11.52 13.84
CA ASP A 293 -18.75 -12.24 14.91
C ASP A 293 -19.77 -12.78 15.93
N LYS A 294 -19.34 -13.80 16.68
CA LYS A 294 -20.05 -14.36 17.82
C LYS A 294 -19.12 -14.42 19.02
N ILE A 295 -19.55 -13.80 20.11
CA ILE A 295 -18.82 -13.78 21.37
C ILE A 295 -19.21 -14.99 22.24
N GLU A 296 -18.27 -15.46 23.06
CA GLU A 296 -18.50 -16.57 23.97
C GLU A 296 -19.56 -16.22 25.02
N GLU A 297 -20.44 -17.18 25.35
CA GLU A 297 -21.57 -16.99 26.28
C GLU A 297 -21.15 -16.57 27.69
N ILE A 298 -19.88 -16.74 28.05
CA ILE A 298 -19.33 -16.36 29.36
C ILE A 298 -19.10 -14.85 29.47
N LEU A 299 -19.20 -14.10 28.36
CA LEU A 299 -18.92 -12.67 28.27
C LEU A 299 -20.22 -11.89 28.00
N ASN A 300 -20.34 -10.71 28.60
CA ASN A 300 -21.27 -9.66 28.23
C ASN A 300 -20.66 -8.80 27.13
N ILE A 301 -21.45 -8.43 26.13
CA ILE A 301 -21.05 -7.44 25.12
C ILE A 301 -21.41 -6.06 25.66
N ASP A 302 -20.40 -5.26 25.97
CA ASP A 302 -20.60 -3.93 26.56
C ASP A 302 -20.80 -2.87 25.47
N ASN A 303 -20.03 -2.98 24.38
CA ASN A 303 -20.01 -1.99 23.33
C ASN A 303 -19.40 -2.57 22.04
N VAL A 304 -19.86 -2.06 20.89
CA VAL A 304 -19.34 -2.43 19.56
C VAL A 304 -19.14 -1.16 18.76
N LYS A 305 -17.93 -0.99 18.22
CA LYS A 305 -17.57 0.17 17.38
C LYS A 305 -16.78 -0.27 16.15
N VAL A 306 -16.92 0.51 15.08
CA VAL A 306 -16.14 0.32 13.84
C VAL A 306 -15.20 1.51 13.65
N TYR A 307 -13.92 1.20 13.43
CA TYR A 307 -12.87 2.18 13.19
C TYR A 307 -12.30 2.01 11.79
N ASN A 308 -11.93 3.13 11.16
CA ASN A 308 -11.17 3.11 9.92
C ASN A 308 -9.66 2.96 10.18
N GLY A 309 -8.86 2.81 9.12
CA GLY A 309 -7.40 2.73 9.21
C GLY A 309 -6.71 3.96 9.81
N LEU A 310 -7.41 5.09 10.02
CA LEU A 310 -6.86 6.26 10.71
C LEU A 310 -7.21 6.27 12.20
N GLY A 311 -7.87 5.23 12.70
CA GLY A 311 -8.35 5.15 14.09
C GLY A 311 -9.57 6.04 14.35
N ALA A 312 -10.20 6.60 13.32
CA ALA A 312 -11.43 7.37 13.49
C ALA A 312 -12.62 6.41 13.67
N ASP A 313 -13.48 6.73 14.66
CA ASP A 313 -14.74 6.03 14.89
C ASP A 313 -15.71 6.35 13.73
N VAL A 314 -16.00 5.34 12.91
CA VAL A 314 -16.89 5.42 11.76
C VAL A 314 -18.17 4.61 11.98
N SER A 315 -18.51 4.27 13.23
CA SER A 315 -19.66 3.44 13.58
C SER A 315 -20.98 3.95 12.99
N THR A 316 -21.12 5.26 12.81
CA THR A 316 -22.31 5.89 12.18
C THR A 316 -22.51 5.52 10.71
N SER A 317 -21.46 5.04 10.03
CA SER A 317 -21.50 4.55 8.66
C SER A 317 -21.96 3.09 8.55
N PHE A 318 -22.22 2.44 9.70
CA PHE A 318 -22.64 1.05 9.78
C PHE A 318 -23.97 0.94 10.54
N ASP A 319 -24.78 -0.04 10.16
CA ASP A 319 -25.91 -0.51 10.94
C ASP A 319 -25.43 -1.66 11.83
N ILE A 320 -25.18 -1.35 13.11
CA ILE A 320 -24.68 -2.30 14.11
C ILE A 320 -25.87 -2.93 14.84
N LYS A 321 -25.93 -4.27 14.86
CA LYS A 321 -26.94 -5.04 15.59
C LYS A 321 -26.29 -6.10 16.45
N ILE A 322 -26.77 -6.22 17.69
CA ILE A 322 -26.37 -7.22 18.66
C ILE A 322 -27.61 -8.02 19.03
N VAL A 323 -27.58 -9.33 18.80
CA VAL A 323 -28.69 -10.25 19.12
C VAL A 323 -28.13 -11.44 19.90
N GLY A 324 -28.33 -11.43 21.22
CA GLY A 324 -27.62 -12.33 22.12
C GLY A 324 -26.11 -12.09 22.00
N GLN A 325 -25.35 -13.14 21.69
CA GLN A 325 -23.91 -13.04 21.47
C GLN A 325 -23.49 -12.78 20.01
N ASN A 326 -24.46 -12.68 19.08
CA ASN A 326 -24.17 -12.46 17.66
C ASN A 326 -24.11 -10.97 17.37
N ILE A 327 -23.08 -10.55 16.65
CA ILE A 327 -22.82 -9.16 16.30
C ILE A 327 -22.76 -9.07 14.79
N THR A 328 -23.47 -8.09 14.24
CA THR A 328 -23.38 -7.72 12.83
C THR A 328 -23.14 -6.22 12.72
N ALA A 329 -22.27 -5.80 11.81
CA ALA A 329 -22.10 -4.40 11.45
C ALA A 329 -22.10 -4.28 9.93
N THR A 330 -23.21 -3.82 9.36
CA THR A 330 -23.40 -3.71 7.90
C THR A 330 -23.13 -2.29 7.43
N ALA A 331 -22.24 -2.10 6.45
CA ALA A 331 -21.96 -0.79 5.88
C ALA A 331 -23.18 -0.22 5.15
N LYS A 332 -23.44 1.06 5.34
CA LYS A 332 -24.52 1.78 4.64
C LYS A 332 -24.17 2.03 3.18
N SER A 333 -25.17 2.17 2.33
CA SER A 333 -24.98 2.36 0.88
C SER A 333 -24.19 3.63 0.54
N ASN A 334 -24.39 4.73 1.28
CA ASN A 334 -23.64 5.98 1.08
C ASN A 334 -22.14 5.78 1.35
N PHE A 335 -21.80 4.96 2.34
CA PHE A 335 -20.41 4.60 2.63
C PHE A 335 -19.79 3.79 1.47
N LEU A 336 -20.50 2.80 0.94
CA LEU A 336 -20.02 1.98 -0.18
C LEU A 336 -19.99 2.72 -1.52
N SER A 337 -20.71 3.83 -1.64
CA SER A 337 -20.71 4.67 -2.83
C SER A 337 -19.44 5.52 -2.96
N ASP A 338 -18.74 5.77 -1.86
CA ASP A 338 -17.53 6.59 -1.83
C ASP A 338 -16.26 5.73 -2.03
N MET A 339 -15.54 5.98 -3.13
CA MET A 339 -14.27 5.31 -3.45
C MET A 339 -13.18 5.59 -2.41
N ASN A 340 -13.30 6.66 -1.62
CA ASN A 340 -12.39 6.96 -0.53
C ASN A 340 -12.44 5.95 0.61
N ASN A 341 -13.41 5.03 0.62
CA ASN A 341 -13.50 3.96 1.62
C ASN A 341 -12.79 2.66 1.17
N TYR A 342 -12.43 2.54 -0.11
CA TYR A 342 -11.82 1.33 -0.66
C TYR A 342 -10.30 1.33 -0.51
N GLY A 343 -9.70 0.14 -0.47
CA GLY A 343 -8.26 -0.06 -0.36
C GLY A 343 -7.71 0.18 1.05
N GLN A 344 -8.53 0.02 2.09
CA GLN A 344 -8.12 0.22 3.49
C GLN A 344 -8.77 -0.79 4.44
N TYR A 345 -8.11 -1.00 5.58
CA TYR A 345 -8.62 -1.87 6.64
C TYR A 345 -9.61 -1.14 7.54
N TYR A 346 -10.62 -1.88 7.97
CA TYR A 346 -11.57 -1.49 9.00
C TYR A 346 -11.50 -2.47 10.16
N LYS A 347 -11.72 -1.96 11.37
CA LYS A 347 -11.65 -2.73 12.61
C LYS A 347 -12.97 -2.63 13.36
N MET A 348 -13.65 -3.75 13.56
CA MET A 348 -14.76 -3.85 14.50
C MET A 348 -14.20 -4.23 15.88
N ARG A 349 -14.23 -3.28 16.81
CA ARG A 349 -13.84 -3.49 18.22
C ARG A 349 -15.08 -3.88 19.01
N ILE A 350 -14.98 -4.97 19.74
CA ILE A 350 -16.02 -5.54 20.59
C ILE A 350 -15.47 -5.50 22.02
N GLU A 351 -16.07 -4.66 22.86
CA GLU A 351 -15.70 -4.55 24.26
C GLU A 351 -16.56 -5.51 25.09
N THR A 352 -15.90 -6.30 25.94
CA THR A 352 -16.60 -7.31 26.72
C THR A 352 -16.11 -7.41 28.16
N THR A 353 -17.02 -7.84 29.03
CA THR A 353 -16.76 -8.15 30.43
C THR A 353 -17.22 -9.57 30.75
N LEU A 354 -16.52 -10.25 31.66
CA LEU A 354 -16.93 -11.57 32.14
C LEU A 354 -18.24 -11.46 32.91
N LYS A 355 -19.18 -12.37 32.66
CA LYS A 355 -20.40 -12.48 33.45
C LYS A 355 -20.03 -12.85 34.89
N ASP A 356 -20.62 -12.15 35.86
CA ASP A 356 -20.37 -12.39 37.29
C ASP A 356 -20.82 -13.78 37.78
N ASN A 357 -21.57 -14.51 36.95
CA ASN A 357 -22.25 -15.75 37.33
C ASN A 357 -21.44 -17.02 37.04
N LEU A 358 -20.14 -16.92 36.75
CA LEU A 358 -19.25 -18.08 36.54
C LEU A 358 -18.70 -18.67 37.85
N SER A 359 -19.47 -18.54 38.93
CA SER A 359 -19.24 -19.25 40.18
C SER A 359 -19.72 -20.69 40.01
N ASN A 360 -18.81 -21.61 39.72
CA ASN A 360 -18.92 -23.02 40.08
C ASN A 360 -17.52 -23.59 40.31
#